data_AF-A0A524NGQ2-F1
#
_entry.id   AF-A0A524NGQ2-F1
#
_cell.length_a   1.000
_cell.length_b   1.000
_cell.length_c   1.000
_cell.angle_alpha   90.00
_cell.angle_beta   90.00
_cell.angle_gamma   90.00
#
_symmetry.space_group_name_H-M   'P 1'
#
loop_
_entity.id
_entity.type
_entity.pdbx_description
1 polymer ?
#
loop_
_entity_poly.entity_id
_entity_poly.type
_entity_poly.pdbx_seq_one_letter_code
_entity_poly.pdbx_strand_id
1 'polypeptide(L)'
;TGTYVCIEGPRFSSKAESKLYYQWGADVVGMTLVPECVLAREAEICYANISTVTDYDVWKDHVVCVDDILASMKKNVENVKQIIAQTVAKMPLECSCACGQALKGAFV
;
A
#
# COMPACT_ATOMS: atom_id res chain seq x y z
N THR A 1 -8.44 -4.84 8.77
CA THR A 1 -7.84 -3.56 8.37
C THR A 1 -6.34 -3.67 8.54
N GLY A 2 -5.56 -2.78 7.93
CA GLY A 2 -4.11 -2.81 8.08
C GLY A 2 -3.50 -1.43 7.92
N THR A 3 -2.40 -1.18 8.63
CA THR A 3 -1.62 0.06 8.61
C THR A 3 -0.40 -0.14 7.73
N TYR A 4 -0.25 0.69 6.70
CA TYR A 4 0.92 0.68 5.82
C TYR A 4 1.94 1.71 6.31
N VAL A 5 3.18 1.30 6.53
CA VAL A 5 4.31 2.21 6.76
C VAL A 5 5.07 2.43 5.45
N CYS A 6 5.17 3.70 5.05
CA CYS A 6 5.95 4.09 3.88
C CYS A 6 7.34 4.52 4.34
N ILE A 7 8.37 3.85 3.83
CA ILE A 7 9.79 4.21 4.04
C ILE A 7 10.40 4.74 2.74
N GLU A 8 11.51 5.44 2.84
CA GLU A 8 12.17 6.05 1.67
C GLU A 8 12.75 5.00 0.70
N GLY A 9 13.38 3.94 1.22
CA GLY A 9 14.19 3.05 0.38
C GLY A 9 15.49 3.70 -0.11
N PRO A 10 16.18 3.15 -1.13
CA PRO A 10 15.95 1.85 -1.79
C PRO A 10 16.42 0.65 -0.94
N ARG A 11 17.07 0.90 0.20
CA ARG A 11 17.45 -0.15 1.15
C ARG A 11 16.22 -0.72 1.86
N PHE A 12 16.29 -1.99 2.22
CA PHE A 12 15.35 -2.56 3.18
C PHE A 12 15.59 -2.01 4.60
N SER A 13 14.59 -2.17 5.44
CA SER A 13 14.66 -1.84 6.86
C SER A 13 15.68 -2.72 7.57
N SER A 14 16.39 -2.14 8.53
CA SER A 14 17.15 -2.91 9.52
C SER A 14 16.20 -3.59 10.50
N LYS A 15 16.67 -4.63 11.20
CA LYS A 15 15.87 -5.36 12.20
C LYS A 15 15.37 -4.45 13.33
N ALA A 16 16.09 -3.38 13.64
CA ALA A 16 15.67 -2.38 14.61
C ALA A 16 14.51 -1.52 14.09
N GLU A 17 14.59 -1.06 12.83
CA GLU A 17 13.52 -0.30 12.17
C GLU A 17 12.24 -1.13 12.02
N SER A 18 12.34 -2.38 11.55
CA SER A 18 11.16 -3.25 11.41
C SER A 18 10.49 -3.53 12.76
N LYS A 19 11.28 -3.70 13.84
CA LYS A 19 10.73 -3.81 15.20
C LYS A 19 10.03 -2.53 15.65
N LEU A 20 10.59 -1.37 15.33
CA LEU A 20 9.99 -0.08 15.63
C LEU A 20 8.64 0.06 14.92
N TYR A 21 8.57 -0.23 13.62
CA TYR A 21 7.33 -0.14 12.85
C TYR A 21 6.26 -1.11 13.35
N TYR A 22 6.67 -2.34 13.70
CA TYR A 22 5.76 -3.29 14.34
C TYR A 22 5.22 -2.77 15.68
N GLN A 23 6.07 -2.16 16.51
CA GLN A 23 5.65 -1.51 17.77
C GLN A 23 4.73 -0.30 17.54
N TRP A 24 4.86 0.40 16.41
CA TRP A 24 3.94 1.46 15.99
C TRP A 24 2.60 0.93 15.48
N GLY A 25 2.43 -0.39 15.36
CA GLY A 25 1.22 -1.02 14.85
C GLY A 25 1.12 -1.02 13.32
N ALA A 26 2.26 -0.97 12.61
CA ALA A 26 2.29 -1.19 11.17
C ALA A 26 2.12 -2.68 10.85
N ASP A 27 1.28 -2.98 9.85
CA ASP A 27 1.01 -4.34 9.37
C ASP A 27 1.77 -4.67 8.07
N VAL A 28 2.02 -3.65 7.24
CA VAL A 28 2.71 -3.79 5.94
C VAL A 28 3.69 -2.65 5.76
N VAL A 29 4.85 -2.92 5.16
CA VAL A 29 5.87 -1.93 4.78
C VAL A 29 6.00 -1.85 3.26
N GLY A 30 6.29 -0.65 2.76
CA GLY A 30 6.77 -0.46 1.38
C GLY A 30 7.22 0.98 1.15
N MET A 31 7.40 1.37 -0.12
CA MET A 31 8.14 2.60 -0.48
C MET A 31 7.37 3.57 -1.39
N THR A 32 6.15 3.24 -1.82
CA THR A 32 5.49 3.96 -2.92
C THR A 32 4.20 4.67 -2.54
N LEU A 33 3.60 4.34 -1.39
CA LEU A 33 2.27 4.85 -1.03
C LEU A 33 2.26 6.36 -0.76
N VAL A 34 3.34 6.90 -0.18
CA VAL A 34 3.51 8.33 0.08
C VAL A 34 4.58 8.86 -0.88
N PRO A 35 4.33 9.96 -1.62
CA PRO A 35 3.19 10.89 -1.51
C PRO A 35 1.96 10.54 -2.36
N GLU A 36 1.92 9.40 -3.05
CA GLU A 36 0.85 9.06 -4.01
C GLU A 36 -0.57 9.21 -3.44
N CYS A 37 -0.83 8.67 -2.25
CA CYS A 37 -2.15 8.74 -1.63
C CYS A 37 -2.54 10.16 -1.19
N VAL A 38 -1.54 10.99 -0.84
CA VAL A 38 -1.73 12.39 -0.46
C VAL A 38 -2.10 13.20 -1.70
N LEU A 39 -1.34 13.03 -2.78
CA LEU A 39 -1.60 13.71 -4.06
C LEU A 39 -2.96 13.31 -4.65
N ALA A 40 -3.34 12.04 -4.57
CA ALA A 40 -4.66 11.58 -5.00
C ALA A 40 -5.79 12.22 -4.18
N ARG A 41 -5.58 12.40 -2.86
CA ARG A 41 -6.54 13.08 -1.99
C ARG A 41 -6.65 14.56 -2.31
N GLU A 42 -5.54 15.24 -2.57
CA GLU A 42 -5.51 16.65 -3.00
C GLU A 42 -6.16 16.85 -4.36
N ALA A 43 -6.08 15.86 -5.25
CA ALA A 43 -6.77 15.84 -6.53
C ALA A 43 -8.26 15.42 -6.43
N GLU A 44 -8.79 15.22 -5.21
CA GLU A 44 -10.18 14.78 -4.94
C GLU A 44 -10.54 13.42 -5.58
N ILE A 45 -9.53 12.55 -5.77
CA ILE A 45 -9.69 11.21 -6.33
C ILE A 45 -10.01 10.20 -5.22
N CYS A 46 -11.00 9.34 -5.43
CA CYS A 46 -11.27 8.22 -4.52
C CYS A 46 -10.17 7.15 -4.66
N TYR A 47 -9.19 7.19 -3.76
CA TYR A 47 -8.02 6.32 -3.79
C TYR A 47 -8.17 5.09 -2.88
N ALA A 48 -7.74 3.93 -3.38
CA ALA A 48 -7.61 2.70 -2.61
C ALA A 48 -6.33 1.96 -3.01
N ASN A 49 -5.67 1.34 -2.04
CA ASN A 49 -4.43 0.59 -2.24
C ASN A 49 -4.68 -0.92 -2.09
N ILE A 50 -4.18 -1.71 -3.04
CA ILE A 50 -4.11 -3.18 -2.95
C ILE A 50 -2.65 -3.55 -2.69
N SER A 51 -2.33 -3.79 -1.42
CA SER A 51 -1.00 -4.26 -1.04
C SER A 51 -0.94 -5.78 -1.05
N THR A 52 0.01 -6.33 -1.81
CA THR A 52 0.30 -7.77 -1.81
C THR A 52 1.55 -8.05 -1.00
N VAL A 53 1.45 -8.92 -0.01
CA VAL A 53 2.60 -9.33 0.81
C VAL A 53 3.53 -10.19 -0.03
N THR A 54 4.74 -9.69 -0.29
CA THR A 54 5.78 -10.38 -1.08
C THR A 54 6.77 -11.13 -0.19
N ASP A 55 6.99 -10.63 1.01
CA ASP A 55 7.95 -11.09 1.99
C ASP A 55 7.52 -10.66 3.40
N TYR A 56 8.26 -11.11 4.41
CA TYR A 56 7.97 -10.84 5.83
C TYR A 56 8.96 -9.86 6.47
N ASP A 57 9.66 -9.06 5.65
CA ASP A 57 10.76 -8.19 6.05
C ASP A 57 11.83 -8.96 6.88
N VAL A 58 12.74 -8.26 7.54
CA VAL A 58 13.80 -8.83 8.38
C VAL A 58 13.31 -9.36 9.75
N TRP A 59 12.00 -9.62 9.89
CA TRP A 59 11.43 -10.15 11.12
C TRP A 59 11.62 -11.66 11.27
N LYS A 60 11.70 -12.38 10.14
CA LYS A 60 12.10 -13.78 10.08
C LYS A 60 13.61 -13.86 9.80
N ASP A 61 14.31 -14.88 10.31
CA ASP A 61 15.77 -15.05 10.11
C ASP A 61 16.17 -15.39 8.65
N HIS A 62 15.41 -14.94 7.65
CA HIS A 62 15.73 -15.01 6.23
C HIS A 62 15.98 -13.60 5.70
N VAL A 63 17.11 -13.42 5.01
CA VAL A 63 17.44 -12.16 4.35
C VAL A 63 16.57 -12.03 3.10
N VAL A 64 15.81 -10.95 3.01
CA VAL A 64 14.93 -10.70 1.86
C VAL A 64 15.79 -10.59 0.59
N CYS A 65 15.56 -11.50 -0.36
CA CYS A 65 16.18 -11.49 -1.68
C CYS A 65 15.20 -10.92 -2.72
N VAL A 66 15.70 -10.09 -3.64
CA VAL A 66 14.91 -9.50 -4.72
C VAL A 66 14.25 -10.57 -5.60
N ASP A 67 14.92 -11.70 -5.81
CA ASP A 67 14.39 -12.80 -6.62
C ASP A 67 13.15 -13.45 -5.99
N ASP A 68 13.13 -13.60 -4.65
CA ASP A 68 11.99 -14.14 -3.92
C ASP A 68 10.77 -13.21 -4.01
N ILE A 69 11.01 -11.89 -3.94
CA ILE A 69 9.97 -10.86 -4.13
C ILE A 69 9.37 -10.98 -5.53
N LEU A 70 10.21 -11.06 -6.58
CA LEU A 70 9.76 -11.15 -7.96
C LEU A 70 8.96 -12.43 -8.22
N ALA A 71 9.34 -13.56 -7.62
CA ALA A 71 8.62 -14.81 -7.72
C ALA A 71 7.24 -14.73 -7.05
N SER A 72 7.17 -14.22 -5.82
CA SER A 72 5.92 -14.00 -5.09
C SER A 72 5.01 -13.00 -5.82
N MET A 73 5.59 -11.92 -6.35
CA MET A 73 4.86 -10.91 -7.12
C MET A 73 4.22 -11.55 -8.37
N LYS A 74 4.96 -12.32 -9.16
CA LYS A 74 4.42 -13.02 -10.35
C LYS A 74 3.25 -13.92 -10.00
N LYS A 75 3.32 -14.62 -8.87
CA LYS A 75 2.22 -15.47 -8.37
C LYS A 75 1.00 -14.65 -7.98
N ASN A 76 1.20 -13.49 -7.38
CA ASN A 76 0.13 -12.62 -6.90
C ASN A 76 -0.53 -11.77 -8.00
N VAL A 77 0.17 -11.51 -9.12
CA VAL A 77 -0.33 -10.68 -10.22
C VAL A 77 -1.67 -11.18 -10.75
N GLU A 78 -1.86 -12.49 -10.91
CA GLU A 78 -3.12 -13.02 -11.45
C GLU A 78 -4.29 -12.76 -10.47
N ASN A 79 -4.06 -12.94 -9.17
CA ASN A 79 -5.07 -12.63 -8.16
C ASN A 79 -5.43 -11.14 -8.16
N VAL A 80 -4.45 -10.25 -8.28
CA VAL A 80 -4.67 -8.80 -8.35
C VAL A 80 -5.49 -8.43 -9.58
N LYS A 81 -5.20 -9.02 -10.75
CA LYS A 81 -5.99 -8.78 -11.97
C LYS A 81 -7.45 -9.17 -11.79
N GLN A 82 -7.72 -10.33 -11.18
CA GLN A 82 -9.08 -10.78 -10.90
C GLN A 82 -9.80 -9.84 -9.93
N ILE A 83 -9.12 -9.39 -8.87
CA ILE A 83 -9.67 -8.42 -7.91
C ILE A 83 -10.03 -7.12 -8.62
N ILE A 84 -9.14 -6.57 -9.44
CA ILE A 84 -9.36 -5.32 -10.18
C ILE A 84 -10.57 -5.48 -11.12
N ALA A 85 -10.60 -6.54 -11.94
CA ALA A 85 -11.70 -6.78 -12.88
C ALA A 85 -13.07 -6.87 -12.18
N GLN A 86 -13.13 -7.62 -11.08
CA GLN A 86 -14.37 -7.76 -10.29
C GLN A 86 -14.76 -6.46 -9.57
N THR A 87 -13.79 -5.69 -9.10
CA THR A 87 -14.04 -4.42 -8.41
C THR A 87 -14.59 -3.39 -9.39
N VAL A 88 -13.96 -3.23 -10.56
CA VAL A 88 -14.41 -2.32 -11.61
C VAL A 88 -15.82 -2.69 -12.09
N ALA A 89 -16.10 -3.99 -12.29
CA ALA A 89 -17.42 -4.45 -12.70
C ALA A 89 -18.54 -4.17 -11.67
N LYS A 90 -18.19 -4.06 -10.38
CA LYS A 90 -19.13 -3.77 -9.28
C LYS A 90 -19.13 -2.30 -8.86
N MET A 91 -18.28 -1.47 -9.47
CA MET A 91 -18.12 -0.08 -9.07
C MET A 91 -19.35 0.72 -9.47
N PRO A 92 -19.96 1.49 -8.56
CA PRO A 92 -21.10 2.32 -8.90
C PRO A 92 -20.68 3.43 -9.88
N LEU A 93 -21.59 3.81 -10.78
CA LEU A 93 -21.37 4.92 -11.72
C LEU A 93 -21.41 6.28 -11.01
N GLU A 94 -22.16 6.37 -9.92
CA GLU A 94 -22.27 7.58 -9.09
C GLU A 94 -21.40 7.44 -7.83
N CYS A 95 -20.68 8.51 -7.51
CA CYS A 95 -19.80 8.55 -6.35
C CYS A 95 -20.55 9.13 -5.14
N SER A 96 -20.74 8.32 -4.10
CA SER A 96 -21.42 8.72 -2.85
C SER A 96 -20.45 9.04 -1.70
N CYS A 97 -19.13 8.93 -1.93
CA CYS A 97 -18.13 9.17 -0.90
C CYS A 97 -17.74 10.66 -0.81
N ALA A 98 -17.17 11.05 0.34
CA ALA A 98 -16.70 12.42 0.57
C ALA A 98 -15.38 12.76 -0.16
N CYS A 99 -14.77 11.81 -0.88
CA CYS A 99 -13.47 12.04 -1.54
C CYS A 99 -13.53 13.16 -2.60
N GLY A 100 -14.65 13.29 -3.31
CA GLY A 100 -14.87 14.35 -4.30
C GLY A 100 -15.11 15.75 -3.72
N GLN A 101 -15.02 15.90 -2.39
CA GLN A 101 -15.12 17.18 -1.68
C GLN A 101 -13.99 17.31 -0.64
N ALA A 102 -12.90 16.57 -0.82
CA ALA A 102 -11.83 16.48 0.16
C ALA A 102 -11.17 17.85 0.45
N LEU A 103 -11.19 18.78 -0.51
CA LEU A 103 -10.60 20.11 -0.34
C LEU A 103 -11.53 21.13 0.32
N LYS A 104 -12.80 20.76 0.59
CA LYS A 104 -13.76 21.67 1.19
C LYS A 104 -13.30 22.09 2.60
N GLY A 105 -12.85 23.34 2.72
CA GLY A 105 -12.33 23.89 3.98
C GLY A 105 -10.86 23.55 4.27
N ALA A 106 -10.12 23.04 3.29
CA ALA A 106 -8.69 22.72 3.43
C ALA A 106 -7.76 23.92 3.16
N PHE A 107 -8.26 24.95 2.47
CA PHE A 107 -7.51 26.19 2.23
C PHE A 107 -7.66 27.15 3.41
N VAL A 108 -6.53 27.69 3.86
CA VAL A 108 -6.43 28.76 4.87
C VAL A 108 -6.54 30.12 4.21
#